data_AF-G0RAH2-F1
#
_entry.id   AF-G0RAH2-F1
#
_cell.length_a   1.000
_cell.length_b   1.000
_cell.length_c   1.000
_cell.angle_alpha   90.00
_cell.angle_beta   90.00
_cell.angle_gamma   90.00
#
_symmetry.space_group_name_H-M   'P 1'
#
loop_
_entity.id
_entity.type
_entity.pdbx_description
1 polymer ?
#
loop_
_entity_poly.entity_id
_entity_poly.type
_entity_poly.pdbx_seq_one_letter_code
_entity_poly.pdbx_strand_id
1 'polypeptide(L)'
;MTNRGRYSYASSAMSTINNPRRIRRRKDPTPFNILILGTQNAGKTSFLEFLKTALALPAKKQGRKQDEEAIQASIPPVGNFIPHYLETEIDGERIGLTLWDSEGLEKNVVDLQLREMSAFLESKFEETFAEEMKVVRSPGVKDTHIHAAFYVMDPSRLDRNIATAKLAASRNGYPNGKHGTARTIGALDEDIDLQVLRTLQYKTTVIPVISKADTITTKHMSVLRKAVWDSIKTANLDPLEALGLDEDNSSVIEEESDEAESDEPVASPVSAGHSKRLSTNSIRKHKSQEEAKEEEAPFLPLSIISPDLYEPGVIGRQFPWGFADPYNEEHCNFVRLKEAVFTEWRAELREASREQWYEGWRTNRLKHRDLPHAR
;
A
#
# COMPACT_ATOMS: atom_id res chain seq x y z
N MET A 1 -48.77 -47.42 -6.26
CA MET A 1 -48.69 -46.49 -5.12
C MET A 1 -47.28 -46.48 -4.59
N THR A 2 -46.74 -45.28 -4.45
CA THR A 2 -45.38 -44.90 -4.09
C THR A 2 -45.07 -45.13 -2.62
N ASN A 3 -43.81 -45.47 -2.30
CA ASN A 3 -42.99 -44.84 -1.24
C ASN A 3 -41.56 -45.39 -1.36
N ARG A 4 -40.63 -44.63 -1.97
CA ARG A 4 -39.77 -43.58 -1.39
C ARG A 4 -38.65 -44.15 -0.51
N GLY A 5 -37.43 -44.01 -1.01
CA GLY A 5 -36.24 -44.63 -0.46
C GLY A 5 -35.52 -43.85 0.64
N ARG A 6 -34.45 -44.48 1.11
CA ARG A 6 -33.24 -43.86 1.68
C ARG A 6 -32.06 -44.77 1.34
N TYR A 7 -31.41 -44.50 0.21
CA TYR A 7 -30.01 -44.91 0.03
C TYR A 7 -29.18 -43.93 0.87
N SER A 8 -28.86 -44.33 2.10
CA SER A 8 -27.84 -43.66 2.88
C SER A 8 -26.48 -43.99 2.26
N TYR A 9 -25.93 -43.05 1.50
CA TYR A 9 -24.51 -43.01 1.16
C TYR A 9 -23.71 -42.74 2.44
N ALA A 10 -23.49 -43.77 3.26
CA ALA A 10 -22.40 -43.76 4.20
C ALA A 10 -21.15 -44.23 3.44
N SER A 11 -20.50 -43.31 2.73
CA SER A 11 -19.18 -43.60 2.16
C SER A 11 -18.16 -43.52 3.29
N SER A 12 -17.64 -44.69 3.62
CA SER A 12 -16.51 -44.96 4.49
C SER A 12 -15.25 -44.24 4.03
N ALA A 13 -14.85 -43.22 4.77
CA ALA A 13 -13.46 -42.77 4.86
C ALA A 13 -13.12 -42.52 6.34
N MET A 14 -13.18 -43.59 7.13
CA MET A 14 -12.47 -43.64 8.41
C MET A 14 -10.99 -43.92 8.11
N SER A 15 -10.20 -42.86 7.96
CA SER A 15 -8.74 -42.96 7.97
C SER A 15 -8.23 -42.77 9.40
N THR A 16 -8.00 -43.90 10.04
CA THR A 16 -6.86 -44.19 10.94
C THR A 16 -6.42 -43.08 11.91
N ILE A 17 -7.05 -43.10 13.08
CA ILE A 17 -6.47 -42.61 14.34
C ILE A 17 -5.25 -43.48 14.67
N ASN A 18 -4.07 -43.13 14.15
CA ASN A 18 -2.75 -43.37 14.76
C ASN A 18 -1.61 -42.91 13.83
N ASN A 19 -1.22 -41.64 13.94
CA ASN A 19 0.15 -41.23 13.64
C ASN A 19 0.52 -40.00 14.50
N PRO A 20 1.40 -40.13 15.51
CA PRO A 20 1.83 -39.01 16.34
C PRO A 20 2.83 -38.09 15.63
N ARG A 21 3.08 -38.27 14.32
CA ARG A 21 3.65 -37.23 13.45
C ARG A 21 2.54 -36.52 12.69
N ARG A 22 1.66 -35.82 13.42
CA ARG A 22 0.99 -34.66 12.85
C ARG A 22 2.10 -33.64 12.64
N ILE A 23 2.80 -33.74 11.49
CA ILE A 23 3.56 -32.65 10.90
C ILE A 23 2.59 -31.49 10.96
N ARG A 24 2.81 -30.61 11.94
CA ARG A 24 2.05 -29.39 12.14
C ARG A 24 2.08 -28.73 10.78
N ARG A 25 0.98 -28.83 10.02
CA ARG A 25 0.86 -28.16 8.72
C ARG A 25 1.29 -26.75 9.01
N ARG A 26 2.47 -26.37 8.49
CA ARG A 26 3.03 -25.06 8.75
C ARG A 26 1.96 -24.09 8.26
N LYS A 27 1.59 -23.10 9.08
CA LYS A 27 0.64 -22.06 8.69
C LYS A 27 1.11 -21.53 7.33
N ASP A 28 0.23 -21.59 6.33
CA ASP A 28 0.55 -21.12 4.99
C ASP A 28 0.98 -19.64 5.08
N PRO A 29 1.96 -19.22 4.28
CA PRO A 29 2.44 -17.85 4.33
C PRO A 29 1.28 -16.90 4.01
N THR A 30 1.13 -15.88 4.84
CA THR A 30 0.11 -14.86 4.67
C THR A 30 0.42 -14.04 3.41
N PRO A 31 -0.44 -14.05 2.39
CA PRO A 31 -0.16 -13.34 1.15
C PRO A 31 -0.15 -11.83 1.38
N PHE A 32 0.83 -11.15 0.81
CA PHE A 32 0.92 -9.69 0.79
C PHE A 32 1.43 -9.27 -0.59
N ASN A 33 0.54 -8.74 -1.42
CA ASN A 33 0.88 -8.30 -2.77
C ASN A 33 1.04 -6.77 -2.80
N ILE A 34 2.12 -6.31 -3.42
CA ILE A 34 2.44 -4.89 -3.60
C ILE A 34 2.73 -4.63 -5.08
N LEU A 35 2.26 -3.50 -5.59
CA LEU A 35 2.52 -3.03 -6.95
C LEU A 35 3.56 -1.91 -6.94
N ILE A 36 4.56 -1.95 -7.81
CA ILE A 36 5.58 -0.90 -7.94
C ILE A 36 5.31 -0.11 -9.21
N LEU A 37 5.05 1.18 -9.05
CA LEU A 37 4.66 2.14 -10.09
C LEU A 37 5.62 3.32 -10.12
N GLY A 38 5.54 4.10 -11.19
CA GLY A 38 6.36 5.30 -11.36
C GLY A 38 6.65 5.60 -12.83
N THR A 39 7.38 6.67 -13.09
CA THR A 39 7.82 6.99 -14.45
C THR A 39 9.02 6.18 -14.88
N GLN A 40 9.30 6.23 -16.18
CA GLN A 40 10.58 5.77 -16.69
C GLN A 40 11.74 6.45 -15.99
N ASN A 41 12.84 5.70 -15.83
CA ASN A 41 14.06 6.12 -15.16
C ASN A 41 13.93 6.51 -13.69
N ALA A 42 12.76 6.35 -13.05
CA ALA A 42 12.60 6.64 -11.63
C ALA A 42 13.38 5.68 -10.71
N GLY A 43 13.95 4.58 -11.23
CA GLY A 43 14.71 3.61 -10.43
C GLY A 43 13.86 2.49 -9.83
N LYS A 44 12.74 2.14 -10.48
CA LYS A 44 11.82 1.08 -10.04
C LYS A 44 12.50 -0.27 -9.87
N THR A 45 13.26 -0.71 -10.88
CA THR A 45 13.94 -2.01 -10.86
C THR A 45 14.98 -2.07 -9.74
N SER A 46 15.76 -1.00 -9.56
CA SER A 46 16.71 -0.88 -8.46
C SER A 46 16.01 -0.90 -7.10
N PHE A 47 14.86 -0.22 -6.96
CA PHE A 47 14.06 -0.27 -5.73
C PHE A 47 13.46 -1.66 -5.49
N LEU A 48 13.03 -2.35 -6.54
CA LEU A 48 12.46 -3.69 -6.47
C LEU A 48 13.52 -4.71 -6.01
N GLU A 49 14.70 -4.68 -6.62
CA GLU A 49 15.82 -5.52 -6.18
C GLU A 49 16.27 -5.19 -4.76
N PHE A 50 16.24 -3.91 -4.41
CA PHE A 50 16.52 -3.48 -3.04
C PHE A 50 15.50 -4.03 -2.05
N LEU A 51 14.20 -3.92 -2.33
CA LEU A 51 13.15 -4.49 -1.49
C LEU A 51 13.31 -6.01 -1.36
N LYS A 52 13.62 -6.71 -2.46
CA LYS A 52 13.90 -8.15 -2.43
C LYS A 52 15.05 -8.48 -1.49
N THR A 53 16.17 -7.79 -1.61
CA THR A 53 17.36 -8.04 -0.78
C THR A 53 17.13 -7.65 0.68
N ALA A 54 16.43 -6.53 0.94
CA ALA A 54 16.13 -6.02 2.28
C ALA A 54 15.10 -6.84 3.05
N LEU A 55 14.22 -7.56 2.35
CA LEU A 55 13.17 -8.39 2.93
C LEU A 55 13.48 -9.89 2.82
N ALA A 56 14.50 -10.28 2.07
CA ALA A 56 14.91 -11.66 1.94
C ALA A 56 15.24 -12.26 3.31
N LEU A 57 14.79 -13.50 3.50
CA LEU A 57 15.16 -14.29 4.67
C LEU A 57 16.69 -14.45 4.71
N PRO A 58 17.31 -14.39 5.90
CA PRO A 58 18.73 -14.68 6.05
C PRO A 58 19.04 -16.07 5.50
N ALA A 59 20.17 -16.22 4.81
CA ALA A 59 20.55 -17.42 4.04
C ALA A 59 20.45 -18.77 4.80
N LYS A 60 20.38 -18.75 6.14
CA LYS A 60 20.19 -19.93 7.01
C LYS A 60 18.73 -20.44 7.06
N LYS A 61 17.75 -19.63 6.65
CA LYS A 61 16.30 -19.95 6.66
C LYS A 61 15.67 -19.97 5.27
N GLN A 62 16.42 -19.65 4.21
CA GLN A 62 15.96 -19.80 2.83
C GLN A 62 15.58 -21.27 2.60
N GLY A 63 14.34 -21.51 2.15
CA GLY A 63 13.94 -22.81 1.61
C GLY A 63 14.83 -23.19 0.42
N ARG A 64 14.77 -24.45 -0.03
CA ARG A 64 15.51 -24.86 -1.23
C ARG A 64 15.18 -23.90 -2.37
N LYS A 65 16.19 -23.38 -3.09
CA LYS A 65 16.02 -22.56 -4.32
C LYS A 65 14.99 -23.12 -5.32
N GLN A 66 14.76 -24.44 -5.31
CA GLN A 66 13.72 -25.12 -6.10
C GLN A 66 12.29 -24.69 -5.75
N ASP A 67 11.98 -24.32 -4.51
CA ASP A 67 10.64 -23.87 -4.10
C ASP A 67 10.37 -22.42 -4.57
N GLU A 68 11.39 -21.55 -4.57
CA GLU A 68 11.28 -20.17 -5.09
C GLU A 68 11.07 -20.16 -6.60
N GLU A 69 11.85 -20.94 -7.37
CA GLU A 69 11.66 -21.09 -8.83
C GLU A 69 10.32 -21.75 -9.19
N ALA A 70 9.85 -22.72 -8.41
CA ALA A 70 8.56 -23.36 -8.63
C ALA A 70 7.36 -22.43 -8.35
N ILE A 71 7.47 -21.54 -7.35
CA ILE A 71 6.40 -20.57 -7.04
C ILE A 71 6.46 -19.37 -8.00
N GLN A 72 7.65 -18.94 -8.42
CA GLN A 72 7.81 -17.89 -9.43
C GLN A 72 7.30 -18.37 -10.81
N ALA A 73 7.44 -19.67 -11.12
CA ALA A 73 6.78 -20.30 -12.27
C ALA A 73 5.25 -20.46 -12.11
N SER A 74 4.72 -20.38 -10.88
CA SER A 74 3.28 -20.52 -10.60
C SER A 74 2.47 -19.24 -10.81
N ILE A 75 3.12 -18.07 -10.86
CA ILE A 75 2.48 -16.79 -11.15
C ILE A 75 2.94 -16.35 -12.55
N PRO A 76 2.16 -16.61 -13.62
CA PRO A 76 2.54 -16.16 -14.95
C PRO A 76 2.56 -14.62 -15.01
N PRO A 77 3.44 -14.02 -15.84
CA PRO A 77 3.38 -12.60 -16.10
C PRO A 77 2.01 -12.25 -16.70
N VAL A 78 1.38 -11.21 -16.15
CA VAL A 78 0.07 -10.74 -16.62
C VAL A 78 0.32 -9.50 -17.46
N GLY A 79 0.40 -9.68 -18.79
CA GLY A 79 0.71 -8.58 -19.71
C GLY A 79 2.08 -7.95 -19.39
N ASN A 80 2.07 -6.65 -19.09
CA ASN A 80 3.27 -5.86 -18.81
C ASN A 80 3.69 -5.87 -17.32
N PHE A 81 3.08 -6.74 -16.51
CA PHE A 81 3.39 -6.87 -15.09
C PHE A 81 4.20 -8.13 -14.80
N ILE A 82 5.37 -7.96 -14.19
CA ILE A 82 6.27 -9.06 -13.85
C ILE A 82 6.13 -9.37 -12.35
N PRO A 83 5.60 -10.55 -11.98
CA PRO A 83 5.51 -10.95 -10.59
C PRO A 83 6.84 -11.45 -10.05
N HIS A 84 7.17 -11.03 -8.83
CA HIS A 84 8.29 -11.51 -8.07
C HIS A 84 7.84 -11.95 -6.69
N TYR A 85 7.82 -13.25 -6.46
CA TYR A 85 7.44 -13.85 -5.20
C TYR A 85 8.64 -14.01 -4.26
N LEU A 86 8.46 -13.71 -2.98
CA LEU A 86 9.44 -13.88 -1.92
C LEU A 86 8.74 -14.31 -0.63
N GLU A 87 9.28 -15.33 0.05
CA GLU A 87 8.86 -15.64 1.42
C GLU A 87 9.70 -14.83 2.42
N THR A 88 9.03 -14.17 3.36
CA THR A 88 9.65 -13.33 4.39
C THR A 88 9.08 -13.68 5.77
N GLU A 89 9.84 -13.45 6.83
CA GLU A 89 9.40 -13.66 8.22
C GLU A 89 9.51 -12.31 8.94
N ILE A 90 8.37 -11.71 9.25
CA ILE A 90 8.25 -10.41 9.94
C ILE A 90 7.40 -10.65 11.18
N ASP A 91 7.86 -10.18 12.34
CA ASP A 91 7.21 -10.36 13.65
C ASP A 91 6.87 -11.82 14.03
N GLY A 92 7.67 -12.77 13.54
CA GLY A 92 7.44 -14.20 13.76
C GLY A 92 6.30 -14.79 12.93
N GLU A 93 5.71 -14.02 12.02
CA GLU A 93 4.75 -14.49 11.02
C GLU A 93 5.43 -14.76 9.68
N ARG A 94 5.06 -15.86 9.03
CA ARG A 94 5.47 -16.16 7.64
C ARG A 94 4.58 -15.39 6.67
N ILE A 95 5.21 -14.65 5.77
CA ILE A 95 4.58 -13.77 4.81
C ILE A 95 5.02 -14.19 3.41
N GLY A 96 4.06 -14.31 2.50
CA GLY A 96 4.30 -14.52 1.08
C GLY A 96 4.16 -13.19 0.36
N LEU A 97 5.27 -12.49 0.16
CA LEU A 97 5.32 -11.20 -0.50
C LEU A 97 5.34 -11.40 -2.02
N THR A 98 4.40 -10.80 -2.74
CA THR A 98 4.41 -10.75 -4.21
C THR A 98 4.61 -9.30 -4.64
N LEU A 99 5.78 -8.99 -5.20
CA LEU A 99 6.09 -7.69 -5.78
C LEU A 99 5.76 -7.73 -7.27
N TRP A 100 4.85 -6.86 -7.71
CA TRP A 100 4.52 -6.69 -9.12
C TRP A 100 5.30 -5.51 -9.68
N ASP A 101 6.20 -5.76 -10.63
CA ASP A 101 6.86 -4.70 -11.38
C ASP A 101 5.96 -4.21 -12.51
N SER A 102 5.86 -2.89 -12.69
CA SER A 102 5.16 -2.27 -13.81
C SER A 102 6.15 -1.62 -14.76
N GLU A 103 5.82 -1.64 -16.05
CA GLU A 103 6.52 -0.81 -17.03
C GLU A 103 6.52 0.67 -16.61
N GLY A 104 7.58 1.40 -16.98
CA GLY A 104 7.71 2.83 -16.74
C GLY A 104 6.60 3.63 -17.42
N LEU A 105 5.94 4.52 -16.67
CA LEU A 105 4.90 5.38 -17.21
C LEU A 105 5.52 6.46 -18.12
N GLU A 106 4.94 6.63 -19.30
CA GLU A 106 5.30 7.67 -20.26
C GLU A 106 4.16 8.63 -20.53
N LYS A 107 4.47 9.93 -20.65
CA LYS A 107 3.51 11.03 -20.95
C LYS A 107 2.57 10.74 -22.13
N ASN A 108 3.07 10.07 -23.17
CA ASN A 108 2.36 9.93 -24.43
C ASN A 108 1.38 8.74 -24.43
N VAL A 109 1.55 7.79 -23.49
CA VAL A 109 0.83 6.52 -23.46
C VAL A 109 0.16 6.29 -22.10
N VAL A 110 0.18 7.29 -21.20
CA VAL A 110 -0.36 7.21 -19.84
C VAL A 110 -1.79 6.68 -19.83
N ASP A 111 -2.67 7.20 -20.69
CA ASP A 111 -4.08 6.80 -20.73
C ASP A 111 -4.27 5.30 -20.98
N LEU A 112 -3.48 4.75 -21.91
CA LEU A 112 -3.53 3.33 -22.22
C LEU A 112 -2.94 2.50 -21.07
N GLN A 113 -1.79 2.91 -20.54
CA GLN A 113 -1.12 2.24 -19.41
C GLN A 113 -1.99 2.26 -18.15
N LEU A 114 -2.68 3.37 -17.85
CA LEU A 114 -3.61 3.49 -16.74
C LEU A 114 -4.83 2.59 -16.91
N ARG A 115 -5.36 2.49 -18.14
CA ARG A 115 -6.45 1.56 -18.43
C ARG A 115 -6.01 0.11 -18.22
N GLU A 116 -4.80 -0.25 -18.64
CA GLU A 116 -4.22 -1.57 -18.41
C GLU A 116 -4.00 -1.85 -16.91
N MET A 117 -3.47 -0.89 -16.15
CA MET A 117 -3.30 -0.99 -14.70
C MET A 117 -4.63 -1.14 -13.97
N SER A 118 -5.62 -0.35 -14.36
CA SER A 118 -6.99 -0.41 -13.86
C SER A 118 -7.62 -1.78 -14.13
N ALA A 119 -7.47 -2.30 -15.34
CA ALA A 119 -7.96 -3.62 -15.72
C ALA A 119 -7.21 -4.75 -15.00
N PHE A 120 -5.91 -4.59 -14.75
CA PHE A 120 -5.12 -5.54 -13.99
C PHE A 120 -5.58 -5.64 -12.53
N LEU A 121 -5.81 -4.50 -11.86
CA LEU A 121 -6.37 -4.46 -10.51
C LEU A 121 -7.76 -5.10 -10.45
N GLU A 122 -8.64 -4.74 -11.40
CA GLU A 122 -9.98 -5.33 -11.50
C GLU A 122 -9.94 -6.83 -11.79
N SER A 123 -8.97 -7.31 -12.58
CA SER A 123 -8.78 -8.74 -12.85
C SER A 123 -8.51 -9.51 -11.56
N LYS A 124 -7.75 -8.93 -10.62
CA LYS A 124 -7.50 -9.54 -9.30
C LYS A 124 -8.76 -9.58 -8.44
N PHE A 125 -9.61 -8.56 -8.51
CA PHE A 125 -10.92 -8.60 -7.86
C PHE A 125 -11.87 -9.62 -8.53
N GLU A 126 -11.83 -9.76 -9.85
CA GLU A 126 -12.65 -10.72 -10.57
C GLU A 126 -12.22 -12.16 -10.28
N GLU A 127 -10.93 -12.45 -10.12
CA GLU A 127 -10.43 -13.77 -9.68
C GLU A 127 -11.03 -14.20 -8.33
N THR A 128 -11.01 -13.31 -7.34
CA THR A 128 -11.59 -13.60 -6.01
C THR A 128 -13.11 -13.69 -6.07
N PHE A 129 -13.75 -12.81 -6.84
CA PHE A 129 -15.18 -12.80 -7.01
C PHE A 129 -15.70 -14.08 -7.70
N ALA A 130 -15.02 -14.52 -8.75
CA ALA A 130 -15.34 -15.76 -9.44
C ALA A 130 -15.23 -16.98 -8.51
N GLU A 131 -14.26 -16.98 -7.59
CA GLU A 131 -14.16 -18.02 -6.56
C GLU A 131 -15.26 -17.92 -5.51
N GLU A 132 -15.61 -16.71 -5.06
CA GLU A 132 -16.71 -16.49 -4.10
C GLU A 132 -18.07 -16.92 -4.63
N MET A 133 -18.29 -16.78 -5.94
CA MET A 133 -19.50 -17.21 -6.63
C MET A 133 -19.65 -18.72 -6.76
N LYS A 134 -18.58 -19.51 -6.57
CA LYS A 134 -18.66 -20.97 -6.63
C LYS A 134 -19.43 -21.51 -5.42
N VAL A 135 -20.33 -22.46 -5.68
CA VAL A 135 -21.09 -23.17 -4.63
C VAL A 135 -20.17 -24.01 -3.75
N VAL A 136 -19.17 -24.67 -4.36
CA VAL A 136 -18.10 -25.38 -3.66
C VAL A 136 -16.81 -24.63 -3.89
N ARG A 137 -16.32 -23.97 -2.85
CA ARG A 137 -15.09 -23.18 -2.89
C ARG A 137 -13.88 -24.07 -2.67
N SER A 138 -12.80 -23.76 -3.35
CA SER A 138 -11.54 -24.50 -3.25
C SER A 138 -10.87 -24.18 -1.90
N PRO A 139 -10.62 -25.17 -1.03
CA PRO A 139 -9.99 -24.93 0.27
C PRO A 139 -8.50 -24.62 0.06
N GLY A 140 -8.13 -23.34 0.14
CA GLY A 140 -6.74 -22.89 -0.02
C GLY A 140 -6.52 -21.77 -1.04
N VAL A 141 -7.58 -21.11 -1.52
CA VAL A 141 -7.44 -19.92 -2.37
C VAL A 141 -6.71 -18.83 -1.58
N LYS A 142 -5.61 -18.36 -2.15
CA LYS A 142 -4.82 -17.26 -1.60
C LYS A 142 -5.42 -15.94 -2.04
N ASP A 143 -5.22 -14.92 -1.22
CA ASP A 143 -5.56 -13.55 -1.55
C ASP A 143 -4.67 -13.04 -2.69
N THR A 144 -5.29 -12.62 -3.79
CA THR A 144 -4.61 -12.05 -4.97
C THR A 144 -4.77 -10.54 -5.06
N HIS A 145 -5.45 -9.89 -4.09
CA HIS A 145 -5.64 -8.44 -4.07
C HIS A 145 -4.33 -7.70 -3.89
N ILE A 146 -4.25 -6.51 -4.50
CA ILE A 146 -3.11 -5.62 -4.36
C ILE A 146 -3.39 -4.68 -3.18
N HIS A 147 -2.68 -4.91 -2.09
CA HIS A 147 -2.92 -4.21 -0.83
C HIS A 147 -2.33 -2.79 -0.84
N ALA A 148 -1.19 -2.61 -1.50
CA ALA A 148 -0.54 -1.32 -1.63
C ALA A 148 0.15 -1.16 -2.98
N ALA A 149 0.26 0.08 -3.45
CA ALA A 149 1.02 0.44 -4.62
C ALA A 149 2.07 1.52 -4.27
N PHE A 150 3.35 1.22 -4.45
CA PHE A 150 4.41 2.22 -4.34
C PHE A 150 4.46 3.07 -5.60
N TYR A 151 4.29 4.38 -5.46
CA TYR A 151 4.44 5.32 -6.55
C TYR A 151 5.80 6.02 -6.47
N VAL A 152 6.76 5.51 -7.25
CA VAL A 152 8.14 5.98 -7.29
C VAL A 152 8.26 7.21 -8.19
N MET A 153 8.60 8.34 -7.58
CA MET A 153 8.78 9.63 -8.23
C MET A 153 10.26 9.97 -8.37
N ASP A 154 10.66 10.44 -9.55
CA ASP A 154 12.02 10.94 -9.77
C ASP A 154 12.13 12.41 -9.33
N PRO A 155 13.07 12.75 -8.46
CA PRO A 155 13.27 14.12 -8.00
C PRO A 155 13.59 15.13 -9.10
N SER A 156 14.37 14.73 -10.10
CA SER A 156 14.74 15.61 -11.22
C SER A 156 13.51 16.08 -12.01
N ARG A 157 12.49 15.23 -12.09
CA ARG A 157 11.21 15.54 -12.74
C ARG A 157 10.38 16.47 -11.89
N LEU A 158 10.32 16.24 -10.57
CA LEU A 158 9.62 17.12 -9.63
C LEU A 158 10.22 18.54 -9.67
N ASP A 159 11.55 18.67 -9.69
CA ASP A 159 12.23 19.97 -9.80
C ASP A 159 11.89 20.71 -11.08
N ARG A 160 11.88 20.00 -12.22
CA ARG A 160 11.48 20.58 -13.50
C ARG A 160 10.04 21.09 -13.44
N ASN A 161 9.14 20.31 -12.85
CA ASN A 161 7.72 20.69 -12.72
C ASN A 161 7.55 21.92 -11.82
N ILE A 162 8.27 22.00 -10.70
CA ILE A 162 8.24 23.16 -9.81
C ILE A 162 8.77 24.40 -10.54
N ALA A 163 9.86 24.26 -11.30
CA ALA A 163 10.41 25.36 -12.09
C ALA A 163 9.41 25.86 -13.15
N THR A 164 8.74 24.95 -13.87
CA THR A 164 7.71 25.33 -14.85
C THR A 164 6.51 25.98 -14.18
N ALA A 165 6.07 25.48 -13.03
CA ALA A 165 4.96 26.06 -12.27
C ALA A 165 5.31 27.49 -11.78
N LYS A 166 6.52 27.72 -11.29
CA LYS A 166 7.00 29.04 -10.89
C LYS A 166 7.08 30.02 -12.06
N LEU A 167 7.57 29.56 -13.22
CA LEU A 167 7.63 30.37 -14.44
C LEU A 167 6.22 30.74 -14.94
N ALA A 168 5.28 29.81 -14.86
CA ALA A 168 3.87 30.06 -15.21
C ALA A 168 3.23 31.07 -14.24
N ALA A 169 3.48 30.94 -12.93
CA ALA A 169 2.96 31.86 -11.92
C ALA A 169 3.54 33.28 -12.04
N SER A 170 4.82 33.40 -12.43
CA SER A 170 5.45 34.72 -12.66
C SER A 170 4.94 35.42 -13.92
N ARG A 171 4.37 34.68 -14.87
CA ARG A 171 3.91 35.22 -16.15
C ARG A 171 2.40 35.43 -16.07
N ASN A 172 2.01 36.57 -15.49
CA ASN A 172 0.62 37.00 -15.31
C ASN A 172 -0.06 37.27 -16.68
N GLY A 173 -0.39 36.23 -17.43
CA GLY A 173 -0.93 36.35 -18.78
C GLY A 173 -1.60 35.07 -19.26
N TYR A 174 -2.91 35.20 -19.52
CA TYR A 174 -3.80 34.31 -20.28
C TYR A 174 -3.11 33.18 -21.06
N PRO A 175 -3.55 31.91 -20.92
CA PRO A 175 -3.04 30.83 -21.73
C PRO A 175 -3.51 31.06 -23.17
N ASN A 176 -2.62 31.62 -23.99
CA ASN A 176 -2.90 31.77 -25.41
C ASN A 176 -2.88 30.36 -26.00
N GLY A 177 -4.09 29.85 -26.28
CA GLY A 177 -4.30 28.51 -26.78
C GLY A 177 -3.51 28.28 -28.06
N LYS A 178 -2.43 27.49 -27.97
CA LYS A 178 -1.95 26.51 -28.94
C LYS A 178 -0.58 25.97 -28.49
N HIS A 179 -0.54 24.64 -28.33
CA HIS A 179 0.61 23.75 -28.14
C HIS A 179 1.03 23.43 -26.68
N GLY A 180 0.47 22.33 -26.15
CA GLY A 180 1.24 21.29 -25.46
C GLY A 180 2.00 21.62 -24.18
N THR A 181 1.61 22.66 -23.43
CA THR A 181 2.24 22.95 -22.14
C THR A 181 1.64 22.06 -21.06
N ALA A 182 2.43 21.12 -20.54
CA ALA A 182 2.06 20.25 -19.42
C ALA A 182 1.37 21.06 -18.32
N ARG A 183 0.16 20.66 -17.94
CA ARG A 183 -0.59 21.31 -16.86
C ARG A 183 0.02 20.84 -15.54
N THR A 184 1.10 21.48 -15.11
CA THR A 184 1.72 21.12 -13.83
C THR A 184 0.99 21.83 -12.69
N ILE A 185 0.48 21.08 -11.72
CA ILE A 185 -0.06 21.64 -10.47
C ILE A 185 1.03 21.50 -9.41
N GLY A 186 1.71 22.61 -9.11
CA GLY A 186 2.81 22.62 -8.14
C GLY A 186 3.98 21.75 -8.58
N ALA A 187 4.27 20.69 -7.81
CA ALA A 187 5.35 19.75 -8.08
C ALA A 187 4.95 18.56 -8.97
N LEU A 188 3.64 18.28 -9.06
CA LEU A 188 3.11 17.12 -9.75
C LEU A 188 2.62 17.47 -11.15
N ASP A 189 2.75 16.51 -12.05
CA ASP A 189 2.25 16.58 -13.41
C ASP A 189 0.77 16.16 -13.42
N GLU A 190 -0.13 17.01 -13.91
CA GLU A 190 -1.57 16.68 -13.94
C GLU A 190 -1.85 15.52 -14.89
N ASP A 191 -1.15 15.50 -16.03
CA ASP A 191 -1.35 14.52 -17.11
C ASP A 191 -0.74 13.15 -16.79
N ILE A 192 0.01 13.00 -15.69
CA ILE A 192 0.57 11.71 -15.28
C ILE A 192 0.27 11.45 -13.81
N ASP A 193 0.87 12.25 -12.91
CA ASP A 193 0.99 11.90 -11.50
C ASP A 193 -0.39 11.99 -10.84
N LEU A 194 -1.12 13.09 -11.09
CA LEU A 194 -2.48 13.25 -10.58
C LEU A 194 -3.46 12.27 -11.22
N GLN A 195 -3.31 11.96 -12.50
CA GLN A 195 -4.16 10.99 -13.18
C GLN A 195 -3.97 9.57 -12.61
N VAL A 196 -2.71 9.18 -12.34
CA VAL A 196 -2.38 7.92 -11.67
C VAL A 196 -3.00 7.88 -10.28
N LEU A 197 -2.78 8.91 -9.46
CA LEU A 197 -3.31 8.97 -8.10
C LEU A 197 -4.85 8.91 -8.08
N ARG A 198 -5.54 9.72 -8.90
CA ARG A 198 -7.01 9.71 -9.03
C ARG A 198 -7.58 8.37 -9.47
N THR A 199 -6.89 7.67 -10.36
CA THR A 199 -7.37 6.40 -10.90
C THR A 199 -7.17 5.26 -9.90
N LEU A 200 -6.06 5.29 -9.15
CA LEU A 200 -5.68 4.22 -8.25
C LEU A 200 -6.24 4.35 -6.84
N GLN A 201 -6.51 5.56 -6.35
CA GLN A 201 -6.95 5.78 -4.97
C GLN A 201 -8.22 5.00 -4.59
N TYR A 202 -9.12 4.76 -5.54
CA TYR A 202 -10.37 4.02 -5.28
C TYR A 202 -10.23 2.50 -5.44
N LYS A 203 -9.01 2.00 -5.68
CA LYS A 203 -8.73 0.60 -6.01
C LYS A 203 -7.63 0.01 -5.15
N THR A 204 -6.66 0.81 -4.74
CA THR A 204 -5.54 0.40 -3.91
C THR A 204 -4.96 1.60 -3.18
N THR A 205 -4.30 1.35 -2.05
CA THR A 205 -3.62 2.40 -1.30
C THR A 205 -2.33 2.77 -2.00
N VAL A 206 -2.20 4.01 -2.46
CA VAL A 206 -1.01 4.49 -3.18
C VAL A 206 -0.05 5.19 -2.21
N ILE A 207 1.16 4.68 -2.07
CA ILE A 207 2.18 5.25 -1.19
C ILE A 207 3.19 6.00 -2.06
N PRO A 208 3.22 7.34 -2.03
CA PRO A 208 4.18 8.12 -2.81
C PRO A 208 5.57 8.05 -2.19
N VAL A 209 6.56 7.73 -3.02
CA VAL A 209 7.96 7.55 -2.62
C VAL A 209 8.86 8.32 -3.57
N ILE A 210 9.74 9.16 -3.05
CA ILE A 210 10.75 9.88 -3.83
C ILE A 210 12.01 9.02 -3.89
N SER A 211 12.40 8.61 -5.09
CA SER A 211 13.64 7.87 -5.31
C SER A 211 14.87 8.77 -5.41
N LYS A 212 16.05 8.14 -5.51
CA LYS A 212 17.32 8.82 -5.77
C LYS A 212 17.57 9.99 -4.81
N ALA A 213 17.28 9.80 -3.52
CA ALA A 213 17.44 10.85 -2.51
C ALA A 213 18.90 11.34 -2.41
N ASP A 214 19.86 10.52 -2.82
CA ASP A 214 21.29 10.83 -2.98
C ASP A 214 21.60 11.95 -3.97
N THR A 215 20.68 12.29 -4.87
CA THR A 215 20.87 13.39 -5.85
C THR A 215 20.52 14.77 -5.29
N ILE A 216 19.89 14.83 -4.12
CA ILE A 216 19.33 16.05 -3.54
C ILE A 216 19.92 16.31 -2.15
N THR A 217 20.09 17.59 -1.81
CA THR A 217 20.41 18.02 -0.44
C THR A 217 19.21 17.89 0.50
N THR A 218 19.45 17.62 1.79
CA THR A 218 18.38 17.47 2.80
C THR A 218 17.40 18.64 2.85
N LYS A 219 17.89 19.88 2.69
CA LYS A 219 17.05 21.09 2.64
C LYS A 219 16.16 21.14 1.41
N HIS A 220 16.67 20.71 0.26
CA HIS A 220 15.88 20.70 -0.97
C HIS A 220 14.87 19.54 -0.95
N MET A 221 15.21 18.42 -0.31
CA MET A 221 14.28 17.32 -0.08
C MET A 221 13.07 17.74 0.79
N SER A 222 13.26 18.52 1.85
CA SER A 222 12.13 18.98 2.67
C SER A 222 11.17 19.88 1.88
N VAL A 223 11.71 20.76 1.04
CA VAL A 223 10.90 21.60 0.13
C VAL A 223 10.14 20.74 -0.87
N LEU A 224 10.79 19.73 -1.44
CA LEU A 224 10.14 18.80 -2.39
C LEU A 224 9.03 17.98 -1.74
N ARG A 225 9.26 17.43 -0.55
CA ARG A 225 8.26 16.67 0.20
C ARG A 225 7.03 17.52 0.51
N LYS A 226 7.26 18.75 0.99
CA LYS A 226 6.19 19.72 1.25
C LYS A 226 5.42 20.08 -0.03
N ALA A 227 6.13 20.38 -1.12
CA ALA A 227 5.49 20.73 -2.39
C ALA A 227 4.66 19.58 -2.99
N VAL A 228 5.14 18.33 -2.89
CA VAL A 228 4.38 17.15 -3.29
C VAL A 228 3.14 16.97 -2.41
N TRP A 229 3.30 17.07 -1.10
CA TRP A 229 2.19 16.97 -0.14
C TRP A 229 1.12 18.04 -0.40
N ASP A 230 1.51 19.28 -0.59
CA ASP A 230 0.61 20.38 -0.91
C ASP A 230 -0.11 20.15 -2.25
N SER A 231 0.58 19.57 -3.24
CA SER A 231 0.00 19.25 -4.55
C SER A 231 -1.04 18.12 -4.45
N ILE A 232 -0.76 17.10 -3.63
CA ILE A 232 -1.67 15.98 -3.34
C ILE A 232 -2.91 16.48 -2.59
N LYS A 233 -2.71 17.31 -1.56
CA LYS A 233 -3.79 17.91 -0.77
C LYS A 233 -4.68 18.83 -1.61
N THR A 234 -4.09 19.64 -2.49
CA THR A 234 -4.83 20.50 -3.43
C THR A 234 -5.69 19.68 -4.40
N ALA A 235 -5.29 18.45 -4.70
CA ALA A 235 -6.03 17.56 -5.57
C ALA A 235 -7.13 16.75 -4.86
N ASN A 236 -7.32 16.92 -3.55
CA ASN A 236 -8.22 16.13 -2.69
C ASN A 236 -7.98 14.61 -2.82
N LEU A 237 -6.72 14.20 -2.91
CA LEU A 237 -6.33 12.80 -2.97
C LEU A 237 -5.62 12.49 -1.66
N ASP A 238 -6.32 12.12 -0.59
CA ASP A 238 -5.63 11.75 0.63
C ASP A 238 -5.20 10.27 0.57
N PRO A 239 -3.89 9.95 0.55
CA PRO A 239 -3.43 8.57 0.50
C PRO A 239 -3.71 7.78 1.79
N LEU A 240 -3.98 8.47 2.90
CA LEU A 240 -4.10 7.88 4.24
C LEU A 240 -5.55 7.85 4.77
N GLU A 241 -6.49 8.54 4.13
CA GLU A 241 -7.93 8.50 4.48
C GLU A 241 -8.46 7.06 4.51
N ALA A 242 -7.98 6.22 3.59
CA ALA A 242 -8.33 4.80 3.53
C ALA A 242 -7.88 3.98 4.76
N LEU A 243 -6.83 4.42 5.45
CA LEU A 243 -6.33 3.78 6.66
C LEU A 243 -7.05 4.26 7.93
N GLY A 244 -7.99 5.22 7.83
CA GLY A 244 -8.78 5.69 8.97
C GLY A 244 -7.98 6.44 10.04
N LEU A 245 -6.76 6.86 9.74
CA LEU A 245 -5.87 7.56 10.69
C LEU A 245 -6.27 9.01 10.95
N ASP A 246 -7.30 9.52 10.26
CA ASP A 246 -7.77 10.90 10.38
C ASP A 246 -8.88 11.09 11.44
N GLU A 247 -9.42 10.02 12.03
CA GLU A 247 -10.51 10.15 13.02
C GLU A 247 -10.07 10.75 14.36
N ASP A 248 -8.76 10.78 14.66
CA ASP A 248 -8.26 11.29 15.95
C ASP A 248 -7.83 12.77 15.95
N ASN A 249 -7.91 13.50 14.82
CA ASN A 249 -7.34 14.86 14.74
C ASN A 249 -8.25 15.97 14.17
N SER A 250 -9.53 15.68 13.90
CA SER A 250 -10.48 16.70 13.40
C SER A 250 -11.69 16.99 14.29
N SER A 251 -11.83 16.34 15.45
CA SER A 251 -12.82 16.74 16.46
C SER A 251 -12.30 17.88 17.35
N VAL A 252 -11.93 19.00 16.72
CA VAL A 252 -11.78 20.27 17.45
C VAL A 252 -13.18 20.77 17.79
N ILE A 253 -13.67 20.26 18.91
CA ILE A 253 -14.52 20.91 19.91
C ILE A 253 -15.07 22.28 19.46
N GLU A 254 -16.27 22.29 18.90
CA GLU A 254 -17.15 23.45 19.01
C GLU A 254 -17.56 23.52 20.50
N GLU A 255 -16.81 24.26 21.30
CA GLU A 255 -17.25 24.63 22.66
C GLU A 255 -18.40 25.61 22.52
N GLU A 256 -19.63 25.06 22.51
CA GLU A 256 -20.84 25.81 22.80
C GLU A 256 -20.77 26.27 24.26
N SER A 257 -20.58 27.57 24.45
CA SER A 257 -20.46 28.23 25.74
C SER A 257 -21.82 28.27 26.45
N ASP A 258 -22.10 27.26 27.28
CA ASP A 258 -23.18 27.32 28.27
C ASP A 258 -22.60 27.58 29.67
N GLU A 259 -22.91 28.76 30.19
CA GLU A 259 -22.65 29.16 31.57
C GLU A 259 -23.55 28.37 32.53
N ALA A 260 -22.96 27.77 33.58
CA ALA A 260 -23.72 27.42 34.78
C ALA A 260 -22.85 27.42 36.04
N GLU A 261 -23.35 28.13 37.05
CA GLU A 261 -22.86 28.32 38.42
C GLU A 261 -22.75 27.03 39.26
N SER A 262 -21.68 27.01 40.07
CA SER A 262 -21.47 26.47 41.43
C SER A 262 -22.32 25.29 42.00
N ASP A 263 -21.57 24.23 42.35
CA ASP A 263 -21.50 23.45 43.61
C ASP A 263 -22.75 23.17 44.49
N GLU A 264 -23.02 21.87 44.73
CA GLU A 264 -23.00 21.22 46.07
C GLU A 264 -23.31 19.69 45.96
N PRO A 265 -22.90 18.83 46.94
CA PRO A 265 -22.82 17.37 46.80
C PRO A 265 -23.82 16.58 47.68
N VAL A 266 -24.34 15.43 47.22
CA VAL A 266 -25.02 14.44 48.09
C VAL A 266 -24.80 12.99 47.61
N ALA A 267 -24.61 12.07 48.55
CA ALA A 267 -24.18 10.68 48.41
C ALA A 267 -25.31 9.61 48.28
N SER A 268 -25.08 8.62 47.39
CA SER A 268 -25.34 7.14 47.41
C SER A 268 -26.71 6.52 47.83
N PRO A 269 -27.00 5.21 47.58
CA PRO A 269 -26.64 4.23 46.51
C PRO A 269 -27.88 3.47 45.92
N VAL A 270 -27.77 2.71 44.80
CA VAL A 270 -28.22 1.27 44.63
C VAL A 270 -28.25 0.76 43.16
N SER A 271 -27.68 -0.45 43.00
CA SER A 271 -28.02 -1.63 42.15
C SER A 271 -28.09 -1.61 40.60
N ALA A 272 -27.14 -2.38 40.04
CA ALA A 272 -27.27 -3.52 39.11
C ALA A 272 -27.55 -3.30 37.60
N GLY A 273 -26.62 -3.75 36.75
CA GLY A 273 -26.92 -4.07 35.35
C GLY A 273 -25.75 -4.19 34.35
N HIS A 274 -25.01 -5.29 34.40
CA HIS A 274 -24.44 -6.03 33.26
C HIS A 274 -23.26 -5.51 32.40
N SER A 275 -22.35 -6.46 32.14
CA SER A 275 -21.51 -6.68 30.95
C SER A 275 -20.07 -6.16 30.94
N LYS A 276 -19.19 -7.13 31.19
CA LYS A 276 -17.75 -7.18 30.92
C LYS A 276 -17.39 -6.69 29.51
N ARG A 277 -16.46 -5.73 29.40
CA ARG A 277 -15.47 -5.70 28.31
C ARG A 277 -14.08 -5.57 28.94
N LEU A 278 -13.23 -6.50 28.56
CA LEU A 278 -11.84 -6.61 28.97
C LEU A 278 -11.07 -5.39 28.45
N SER A 279 -10.32 -4.77 29.35
CA SER A 279 -9.39 -3.68 29.08
C SER A 279 -8.28 -4.11 28.14
N THR A 280 -8.23 -3.51 26.94
CA THR A 280 -7.04 -3.43 26.10
C THR A 280 -6.11 -2.35 26.67
N ASN A 281 -5.58 -2.60 27.86
CA ASN A 281 -4.39 -1.89 28.32
C ASN A 281 -3.20 -2.43 27.54
N SER A 282 -2.79 -1.75 26.46
CA SER A 282 -1.39 -1.50 26.14
C SER A 282 -1.20 -0.68 24.84
N ILE A 283 -1.77 0.53 24.76
CA ILE A 283 -1.15 1.63 24.00
C ILE A 283 -0.98 2.80 24.97
N ARG A 284 0.05 2.71 25.80
CA ARG A 284 0.54 3.84 26.60
C ARG A 284 2.05 3.74 26.70
N LYS A 285 2.73 3.92 25.56
CA LYS A 285 4.14 4.29 25.57
C LYS A 285 4.60 4.99 24.28
N HIS A 286 3.92 6.09 23.92
CA HIS A 286 4.55 7.21 23.21
C HIS A 286 3.85 8.51 23.62
N LYS A 287 3.99 8.88 24.90
CA LYS A 287 3.75 10.24 25.37
C LYS A 287 4.75 10.56 26.46
N SER A 288 5.91 11.05 26.04
CA SER A 288 6.75 12.00 26.78
C SER A 288 8.07 12.17 26.05
N GLN A 289 8.09 13.07 25.07
CA GLN A 289 9.18 14.03 24.86
C GLN A 289 8.66 15.06 23.86
N GLU A 290 7.79 15.90 24.40
CA GLU A 290 7.36 17.15 23.80
C GLU A 290 8.44 18.17 24.16
N GLU A 291 9.40 18.39 23.26
CA GLU A 291 10.32 19.55 23.30
C GLU A 291 11.09 19.68 21.96
N ALA A 292 10.40 20.22 20.95
CA ALA A 292 10.90 21.15 19.92
C ALA A 292 9.90 21.19 18.75
N LYS A 293 9.11 22.26 18.67
CA LYS A 293 8.38 22.62 17.43
C LYS A 293 9.40 23.04 16.37
N GLU A 294 9.99 22.08 15.68
CA GLU A 294 10.47 22.26 14.31
C GLU A 294 9.34 21.83 13.38
N GLU A 295 9.08 22.58 12.31
CA GLU A 295 8.00 22.34 11.35
C GLU A 295 7.85 20.84 11.02
N GLU A 296 6.80 20.19 11.54
CA GLU A 296 6.59 18.75 11.38
C GLU A 296 6.31 18.47 9.91
N ALA A 297 7.35 18.08 9.17
CA ALA A 297 7.25 17.73 7.77
C ALA A 297 6.27 16.56 7.62
N PRO A 298 5.43 16.55 6.57
CA PRO A 298 4.47 15.48 6.36
C PRO A 298 5.19 14.13 6.27
N PHE A 299 4.63 13.11 6.91
CA PHE A 299 5.19 11.75 6.97
C PHE A 299 5.45 11.19 5.55
N LEU A 300 4.56 11.52 4.62
CA LEU A 300 4.67 11.22 3.19
C LEU A 300 4.97 12.49 2.38
N PRO A 301 5.64 12.37 1.21
CA PRO A 301 6.21 11.15 0.61
C PRO A 301 7.55 10.76 1.27
N LEU A 302 7.89 9.47 1.32
CA LEU A 302 9.15 8.99 1.92
C LEU A 302 10.30 9.03 0.90
N SER A 303 11.52 9.36 1.35
CA SER A 303 12.71 9.40 0.50
C SER A 303 13.52 8.10 0.61
N ILE A 304 13.91 7.55 -0.54
CA ILE A 304 14.66 6.28 -0.61
C ILE A 304 15.92 6.42 -1.48
N ILE A 305 16.90 5.58 -1.16
CA ILE A 305 18.10 5.36 -1.98
C ILE A 305 18.10 3.87 -2.33
N SER A 306 18.15 3.55 -3.62
CA SER A 306 18.37 2.18 -4.06
C SER A 306 19.88 1.92 -4.22
N PRO A 307 20.40 0.77 -3.75
CA PRO A 307 21.75 0.31 -4.05
C PRO A 307 22.03 0.23 -5.55
N ASP A 308 23.30 0.18 -5.91
CA ASP A 308 23.70 -0.04 -7.30
C ASP A 308 23.44 -1.49 -7.73
N LEU A 309 22.92 -1.65 -8.95
CA LEU A 309 22.66 -2.94 -9.58
C LEU A 309 23.96 -3.65 -9.99
N TYR A 310 25.00 -2.88 -10.32
CA TYR A 310 26.26 -3.42 -10.83
C TYR A 310 27.23 -3.85 -9.73
N GLU A 311 26.96 -3.49 -8.48
CA GLU A 311 27.76 -3.85 -7.30
C GLU A 311 26.89 -4.49 -6.20
N PRO A 312 26.32 -5.68 -6.44
CA PRO A 312 25.39 -6.33 -5.51
C PRO A 312 26.01 -6.72 -4.15
N GLY A 313 27.34 -6.67 -4.03
CA GLY A 313 28.06 -6.92 -2.78
C GLY A 313 28.11 -5.72 -1.83
N VAL A 314 27.76 -4.52 -2.31
CA VAL A 314 27.79 -3.28 -1.55
C VAL A 314 26.37 -2.86 -1.24
N ILE A 315 26.03 -2.78 0.05
CA ILE A 315 24.69 -2.40 0.51
C ILE A 315 24.57 -0.87 0.49
N GLY A 316 24.61 -0.28 -0.70
CA GLY A 316 24.52 1.18 -0.88
C GLY A 316 25.15 1.67 -2.17
N ARG A 317 25.32 2.98 -2.29
CA ARG A 317 25.95 3.61 -3.45
C ARG A 317 27.28 4.22 -3.05
N GLN A 318 28.34 3.86 -3.77
CA GLN A 318 29.66 4.45 -3.58
C GLN A 318 29.85 5.64 -4.52
N PHE A 319 30.21 6.79 -3.96
CA PHE A 319 30.58 8.00 -4.68
C PHE A 319 32.05 8.34 -4.46
N PRO A 320 32.67 9.14 -5.35
CA PRO A 320 34.02 9.64 -5.13
C PRO A 320 34.18 10.45 -3.83
N TRP A 321 33.10 11.04 -3.32
CA TRP A 321 33.07 11.89 -2.13
C TRP A 321 32.47 11.22 -0.89
N GLY A 322 32.02 9.96 -0.96
CA GLY A 322 31.43 9.29 0.20
C GLY A 322 30.61 8.05 -0.13
N PHE A 323 30.05 7.44 0.90
CA PHE A 323 29.20 6.25 0.79
C PHE A 323 27.79 6.56 1.27
N ALA A 324 26.79 6.28 0.41
CA ALA A 324 25.39 6.46 0.73
C ALA A 324 24.77 5.11 1.14
N ASP A 325 24.67 4.90 2.45
CA ASP A 325 23.98 3.75 3.05
C ASP A 325 22.44 3.93 3.07
N PRO A 326 21.66 3.02 2.43
CA PRO A 326 20.20 3.02 2.47
C PRO A 326 19.57 2.63 3.81
N TYR A 327 20.31 2.04 4.74
CA TYR A 327 19.80 1.68 6.06
C TYR A 327 20.05 2.76 7.11
N ASN A 328 20.83 3.78 6.78
CA ASN A 328 21.06 4.91 7.68
C ASN A 328 19.90 5.92 7.57
N GLU A 329 19.27 6.23 8.70
CA GLU A 329 18.17 7.20 8.80
C GLU A 329 18.59 8.63 8.43
N GLU A 330 19.86 8.98 8.62
CA GLU A 330 20.39 10.30 8.24
C GLU A 330 20.48 10.46 6.72
N HIS A 331 20.62 9.35 5.99
CA HIS A 331 20.76 9.36 4.53
C HIS A 331 19.42 9.18 3.81
N CYS A 332 18.56 8.30 4.31
CA CYS A 332 17.23 8.10 3.73
C CYS A 332 16.21 7.54 4.73
N ASN A 333 14.93 7.64 4.38
CA ASN A 333 13.83 7.16 5.21
C ASN A 333 13.35 5.75 4.82
N PHE A 334 14.22 4.94 4.23
CA PHE A 334 13.85 3.57 3.84
C PHE A 334 13.50 2.68 5.03
N VAL A 335 14.22 2.79 6.15
CA VAL A 335 13.91 2.02 7.36
C VAL A 335 12.49 2.31 7.84
N ARG A 336 12.13 3.60 7.90
CA ARG A 336 10.77 4.03 8.26
C ARG A 336 9.71 3.54 7.26
N LEU A 337 10.00 3.59 5.97
CA LEU A 337 9.12 3.02 4.93
C LEU A 337 8.90 1.52 5.14
N LYS A 338 9.98 0.79 5.42
CA LYS A 338 9.94 -0.65 5.63
C LYS A 338 9.12 -1.00 6.88
N GLU A 339 9.37 -0.32 7.99
CA GLU A 339 8.65 -0.55 9.25
C GLU A 339 7.17 -0.20 9.11
N ALA A 340 6.84 0.99 8.60
CA ALA A 340 5.47 1.42 8.42
C ALA A 340 4.67 0.47 7.51
N VAL A 341 5.18 0.12 6.33
CA VAL A 341 4.38 -0.65 5.35
C VAL A 341 4.32 -2.14 5.66
N PHE A 342 5.42 -2.73 6.13
CA PHE A 342 5.49 -4.18 6.32
C PHE A 342 5.17 -4.64 7.75
N THR A 343 5.19 -3.73 8.73
CA THR A 343 4.92 -4.04 10.14
C THR A 343 3.62 -3.39 10.57
N GLU A 344 3.54 -2.06 10.60
CA GLU A 344 2.43 -1.31 11.20
C GLU A 344 1.16 -1.36 10.33
N TRP A 345 1.23 -0.82 9.11
CA TRP A 345 0.09 -0.69 8.20
C TRP A 345 -0.28 -2.00 7.51
N ARG A 346 0.48 -3.07 7.68
CA ARG A 346 0.28 -4.32 6.95
C ARG A 346 -1.11 -4.92 7.19
N ALA A 347 -1.60 -4.89 8.43
CA ALA A 347 -2.94 -5.40 8.75
C ALA A 347 -4.03 -4.50 8.13
N GLU A 348 -3.89 -3.20 8.31
CA GLU A 348 -4.82 -2.18 7.83
C GLU A 348 -4.90 -2.14 6.29
N LEU A 349 -3.77 -2.22 5.59
CA LEU A 349 -3.72 -2.27 4.12
C LEU A 349 -4.47 -3.50 3.57
N ARG A 350 -4.40 -4.63 4.28
CA ARG A 350 -5.11 -5.86 3.89
C ARG A 350 -6.61 -5.76 4.16
N GLU A 351 -6.97 -5.16 5.28
CA GLU A 351 -8.35 -4.91 5.65
C GLU A 351 -9.00 -3.91 4.68
N ALA A 352 -8.36 -2.76 4.45
CA ALA A 352 -8.80 -1.74 3.50
C ALA A 352 -8.97 -2.32 2.08
N SER A 353 -8.03 -3.14 1.59
CA SER A 353 -8.18 -3.75 0.27
C SER A 353 -9.38 -4.67 0.14
N ARG A 354 -9.76 -5.33 1.24
CA ARG A 354 -10.88 -6.26 1.24
C ARG A 354 -12.20 -5.54 1.47
N GLU A 355 -12.28 -4.70 2.49
CA GLU A 355 -13.53 -4.12 2.98
C GLU A 355 -13.92 -2.84 2.25
N GLN A 356 -12.96 -2.05 1.78
CA GLN A 356 -13.24 -0.82 1.05
C GLN A 356 -13.18 -1.05 -0.46
N TRP A 357 -12.02 -1.51 -0.96
CA TRP A 357 -11.78 -1.59 -2.40
C TRP A 357 -12.51 -2.77 -3.05
N TYR A 358 -12.31 -3.99 -2.55
CA TYR A 358 -12.95 -5.18 -3.10
C TYR A 358 -14.46 -5.16 -2.90
N GLU A 359 -14.97 -4.89 -1.70
CA GLU A 359 -16.43 -4.83 -1.47
C GLU A 359 -17.10 -3.68 -2.23
N GLY A 360 -16.43 -2.52 -2.37
CA GLY A 360 -16.90 -1.42 -3.20
C GLY A 360 -17.05 -1.84 -4.66
N TRP A 361 -16.01 -2.47 -5.22
CA TRP A 361 -16.03 -3.03 -6.58
C TRP A 361 -17.09 -4.13 -6.74
N ARG A 362 -17.17 -5.06 -5.78
CA ARG A 362 -18.11 -6.19 -5.76
C ARG A 362 -19.56 -5.72 -5.74
N THR A 363 -19.88 -4.75 -4.88
CA THR A 363 -21.21 -4.13 -4.79
C THR A 363 -21.59 -3.48 -6.12
N ASN A 364 -20.67 -2.74 -6.73
CA ASN A 364 -20.89 -2.13 -8.04
C ASN A 364 -21.13 -3.20 -9.13
N ARG A 365 -20.32 -4.26 -9.13
CA ARG A 365 -20.42 -5.37 -10.08
C ARG A 365 -21.74 -6.14 -9.96
N LEU A 366 -22.21 -6.41 -8.74
CA LEU A 366 -23.49 -7.08 -8.49
C LEU A 366 -24.67 -6.22 -8.94
N LYS A 367 -24.67 -4.92 -8.62
CA LYS A 367 -25.70 -3.98 -9.09
C LYS A 367 -25.83 -3.97 -10.62
N HIS A 368 -24.72 -4.05 -11.34
CA HIS A 368 -24.73 -4.10 -12.80
C HIS A 368 -25.09 -5.48 -13.39
N ARG A 369 -24.90 -6.57 -12.64
CA ARG A 369 -25.26 -7.93 -13.08
C ARG A 369 -26.74 -8.27 -12.94
N ASP A 370 -27.49 -7.55 -12.11
CA ASP A 370 -28.94 -7.75 -11.95
C ASP A 370 -29.78 -7.08 -13.06
N LEU A 371 -29.13 -6.40 -14.02
CA LEU A 371 -29.80 -5.70 -15.13
C LEU A 371 -30.16 -6.51 -16.41
N PRO A 372 -29.93 -7.83 -16.60
CA PRO A 372 -30.27 -8.49 -17.85
C PRO A 372 -31.63 -9.22 -17.87
N HIS A 373 -32.63 -8.88 -17.05
CA HIS A 373 -33.98 -9.50 -17.12
C HIS A 373 -35.18 -8.53 -17.10
N ALA A 374 -34.98 -7.25 -17.47
CA ALA A 374 -36.09 -6.34 -17.73
C ALA A 374 -36.12 -5.92 -19.20
N ARG A 375 -36.55 -6.83 -20.09
CA ARG A 375 -37.45 -6.58 -21.24
C ARG A 375 -37.70 -7.84 -22.05
#